data_AF-A0A6A7XZI1-F1
#
_entry.id   AF-A0A6A7XZI1-F1
#
_cell.length_a   1.000
_cell.length_b   1.000
_cell.length_c   1.000
_cell.angle_alpha   90.00
_cell.angle_beta   90.00
_cell.angle_gamma   90.00
#
_symmetry.space_group_name_H-M   'P 1'
#
loop_
_entity.id
_entity.type
_entity.pdbx_description
1 polymer ?
#
loop_
_entity_poly.entity_id
_entity_poly.type
_entity_poly.pdbx_seq_one_letter_code
_entity_poly.pdbx_strand_id
1 'polypeptide(L)'
;MPRLRPDPSGAPLQLGESARCERCGATMVRARTNPIDRSLAFVIAAIAMFGLALFTPFLSISMSGQEVSAEIVTGSIELDLQGFWELGLLVAITTLFAPVIRLASSTYVLLALRLPRPPHHLAAVFRWNILLRPWSMIEVYLIAVFVAYAKLIDLAQIEIGIAMFAFAAVMVTMSAADMALEPDAVWAAIDRREHAHRTLPVDVNSAHLVGCECCGLVSEAADHDAHCPRCGAPLHHRKPDSLARTWALVIAAIILYIPANVYPVMTVVSLGNKMPATILGGVVELIQAGMWPLALLVFFASVTVPVLKLLGLIALLISTYRGRSHGLRDRSRLYRIIEVIGRWSMIDVFMISILVGVVRLGNIATIEPGLGAVSFAGVVIVTMIAAECFDPRLMWDAAGQNPHAAARTAHAEDPNTPTLALNGHAYD
;
A
#
# COMPACT_ATOMS: atom_id res chain seq x y z
N MET A 1 20.08 -15.72 -27.74
CA MET A 1 20.37 -14.93 -26.53
C MET A 1 20.83 -13.53 -26.95
N PRO A 2 19.95 -12.51 -26.98
CA PRO A 2 20.39 -11.13 -26.87
C PRO A 2 20.31 -10.70 -25.39
N ARG A 3 21.42 -10.16 -24.90
CA ARG A 3 21.63 -9.70 -23.53
C ARG A 3 21.07 -8.30 -23.39
N LEU A 4 20.17 -8.08 -22.44
CA LEU A 4 19.89 -6.74 -21.91
C LEU A 4 20.89 -6.49 -20.76
N ARG A 5 21.87 -5.63 -21.02
CA ARG A 5 22.79 -4.99 -20.04
C ARG A 5 22.24 -3.57 -19.74
N PRO A 6 22.58 -2.86 -18.63
CA PRO A 6 23.95 -2.76 -18.12
C PRO A 6 24.20 -2.59 -16.59
N ASP A 7 25.35 -3.10 -16.16
CA ASP A 7 26.34 -2.43 -15.30
C ASP A 7 27.53 -2.08 -16.25
N PRO A 8 28.28 -0.98 -16.07
CA PRO A 8 29.49 -0.69 -16.86
C PRO A 8 30.53 -1.84 -16.92
N SER A 9 30.48 -2.80 -16.01
CA SER A 9 31.28 -4.04 -16.01
C SER A 9 30.51 -5.30 -16.49
N GLY A 10 29.17 -5.30 -16.35
CA GLY A 10 28.25 -6.19 -17.05
C GLY A 10 28.46 -7.71 -16.89
N ALA A 11 28.98 -8.16 -15.76
CA ALA A 11 28.78 -9.54 -15.33
C ALA A 11 27.32 -9.72 -14.84
N PRO A 12 26.61 -10.80 -15.22
CA PRO A 12 25.35 -11.13 -14.58
C PRO A 12 25.59 -11.38 -13.08
N LEU A 13 24.73 -10.81 -12.23
CA LEU A 13 24.79 -11.03 -10.78
C LEU A 13 24.83 -12.53 -10.47
N GLN A 14 25.81 -12.95 -9.67
CA GLN A 14 25.90 -14.32 -9.18
C GLN A 14 24.83 -14.58 -8.12
N LEU A 15 24.48 -15.84 -7.91
CA LEU A 15 23.49 -16.23 -6.91
C LEU A 15 23.88 -15.73 -5.52
N GLY A 16 22.99 -14.97 -4.88
CA GLY A 16 23.21 -14.35 -3.58
C GLY A 16 23.68 -12.90 -3.64
N GLU A 17 24.13 -12.40 -4.80
CA GLU A 17 24.56 -11.01 -4.98
C GLU A 17 23.37 -10.04 -5.08
N SER A 18 23.62 -8.78 -4.74
CA SER A 18 22.64 -7.71 -4.84
C SER A 18 23.26 -6.42 -5.37
N ALA A 19 22.61 -5.78 -6.34
CA ALA A 19 22.97 -4.44 -6.79
C ALA A 19 22.35 -3.37 -5.88
N ARG A 20 23.09 -2.33 -5.52
CA ARG A 20 22.59 -1.18 -4.74
C ARG A 20 22.78 0.11 -5.52
N CYS A 21 21.79 1.00 -5.43
CA CYS A 21 21.88 2.35 -5.97
C CYS A 21 22.92 3.15 -5.18
N GLU A 22 23.95 3.66 -5.85
CA GLU A 22 25.01 4.45 -5.20
C GLU A 22 24.51 5.79 -4.63
N ARG A 23 23.46 6.37 -5.22
CA ARG A 23 22.88 7.66 -4.81
C ARG A 23 22.06 7.59 -3.52
N CYS A 24 21.23 6.56 -3.38
CA CYS A 24 20.29 6.45 -2.26
C CYS A 24 20.49 5.22 -1.37
N GLY A 25 21.35 4.28 -1.78
CA GLY A 25 21.62 3.02 -1.10
C GLY A 25 20.53 1.96 -1.25
N ALA A 26 19.50 2.19 -2.08
CA ALA A 26 18.42 1.23 -2.27
C ALA A 26 18.88 0.01 -3.07
N THR A 27 18.54 -1.20 -2.61
CA THR A 27 18.79 -2.44 -3.36
C THR A 27 17.94 -2.44 -4.63
N MET A 28 18.56 -2.58 -5.81
CA MET A 28 17.88 -2.56 -7.10
C MET A 28 17.52 -3.95 -7.60
N VAL A 29 18.42 -4.93 -7.46
CA VAL A 29 18.21 -6.31 -7.93
C VAL A 29 18.88 -7.27 -6.95
N ARG A 30 18.28 -8.44 -6.69
CA ARG A 30 18.91 -9.54 -5.95
C ARG A 30 18.79 -10.84 -6.76
N ALA A 31 19.85 -11.65 -6.79
CA ALA A 31 19.81 -12.93 -7.51
C ALA A 31 19.46 -14.08 -6.54
N ARG A 32 18.23 -14.62 -6.60
CA ARG A 32 17.77 -15.72 -5.73
C ARG A 32 17.61 -17.07 -6.45
N THR A 33 17.83 -18.16 -5.71
CA THR A 33 17.47 -19.52 -6.14
C THR A 33 15.96 -19.75 -6.07
N ASN A 34 15.38 -20.17 -7.19
CA ASN A 34 14.00 -20.66 -7.32
C ASN A 34 12.91 -19.78 -6.64
N PRO A 35 12.75 -18.51 -7.05
CA PRO A 35 11.78 -17.59 -6.46
C PRO A 35 10.33 -18.01 -6.73
N ILE A 36 10.05 -18.61 -7.90
CA ILE A 36 8.69 -18.96 -8.35
C ILE A 36 8.11 -20.10 -7.49
N ASP A 37 8.84 -21.19 -7.28
CA ASP A 37 8.30 -22.35 -6.55
C ASP A 37 8.13 -22.05 -5.05
N ARG A 38 9.09 -21.33 -4.46
CA ARG A 38 9.01 -20.89 -3.06
C ARG A 38 7.83 -19.95 -2.85
N SER A 39 7.65 -18.97 -3.74
CA SER A 39 6.51 -18.07 -3.67
C SER A 39 5.19 -18.83 -3.82
N LEU A 40 5.10 -19.80 -4.73
CA LEU A 40 3.87 -20.57 -4.92
C LEU A 40 3.51 -21.38 -3.67
N ALA A 41 4.50 -22.02 -3.03
CA ALA A 41 4.28 -22.76 -1.79
C ALA A 41 3.71 -21.86 -0.67
N PHE A 42 4.26 -20.65 -0.49
CA PHE A 42 3.75 -19.70 0.50
C PHE A 42 2.36 -19.15 0.15
N VAL A 43 2.07 -18.89 -1.14
CA VAL A 43 0.74 -18.44 -1.57
C VAL A 43 -0.31 -19.52 -1.34
N ILE A 44 -0.02 -20.79 -1.63
CA ILE A 44 -0.94 -21.91 -1.36
C ILE A 44 -1.18 -22.06 0.15
N ALA A 45 -0.12 -21.96 0.96
CA ALA A 45 -0.25 -21.98 2.42
C ALA A 45 -1.12 -20.81 2.92
N ALA A 46 -0.92 -19.61 2.37
CA ALA A 46 -1.73 -18.44 2.70
C ALA A 46 -3.21 -18.64 2.32
N ILE A 47 -3.51 -19.24 1.16
CA ILE A 47 -4.89 -19.56 0.76
C ILE A 47 -5.54 -20.54 1.74
N ALA A 48 -4.83 -21.60 2.13
CA ALA A 48 -5.36 -22.59 3.07
C ALA A 48 -5.64 -21.96 4.44
N MET A 49 -4.70 -21.15 4.96
CA MET A 49 -4.86 -20.45 6.24
C MET A 49 -5.96 -19.39 6.18
N PHE A 50 -6.10 -18.69 5.05
CA PHE A 50 -7.15 -17.69 4.86
C PHE A 50 -8.52 -18.34 4.76
N GLY A 51 -8.63 -19.46 4.04
CA GLY A 51 -9.84 -20.28 4.04
C GLY A 51 -10.24 -20.71 5.45
N LEU A 52 -9.30 -21.25 6.24
CA LEU A 52 -9.56 -21.60 7.64
C LEU A 52 -10.05 -20.40 8.46
N ALA A 53 -9.42 -19.22 8.29
CA ALA A 53 -9.80 -18.01 9.01
C ALA A 53 -11.19 -17.48 8.62
N LEU A 54 -11.66 -17.74 7.40
CA LEU A 54 -13.00 -17.31 6.94
C LEU A 54 -14.13 -18.19 7.48
N PHE A 55 -13.88 -19.48 7.75
CA PHE A 55 -14.91 -20.44 8.19
C PHE A 55 -14.91 -20.71 9.69
N THR A 56 -13.99 -20.12 10.44
CA THR A 56 -13.88 -20.31 11.89
C THR A 56 -14.16 -19.01 12.63
N PRO A 57 -14.73 -19.07 13.85
CA PRO A 57 -15.01 -17.88 14.64
C PRO A 57 -13.71 -17.21 15.07
N PHE A 58 -13.75 -15.88 15.08
CA PHE A 58 -12.60 -15.04 15.39
C PHE A 58 -12.54 -14.67 16.88
N LEU A 59 -13.67 -14.21 17.42
CA LEU A 59 -13.87 -13.98 18.85
C LEU A 59 -15.21 -14.58 19.24
N SER A 60 -15.25 -15.36 20.31
CA SER A 60 -16.49 -15.81 20.92
C SER A 60 -16.67 -15.10 22.26
N ILE A 61 -17.90 -14.65 22.50
CA ILE A 61 -18.32 -14.11 23.78
C ILE A 61 -19.35 -15.08 24.34
N SER A 62 -19.08 -15.60 25.55
CA SER A 62 -20.03 -16.39 26.31
C SER A 62 -20.76 -15.49 27.29
N MET A 63 -22.05 -15.24 27.05
CA MET A 63 -22.90 -14.51 27.98
C MET A 63 -24.21 -15.25 28.21
N SER A 64 -24.52 -15.50 29.49
CA SER A 64 -25.79 -16.12 29.91
C SER A 64 -26.11 -17.45 29.21
N GLY A 65 -25.09 -18.25 28.87
CA GLY A 65 -25.24 -19.56 28.23
C GLY A 65 -25.46 -19.55 26.72
N GLN A 66 -25.44 -18.38 26.06
CA GLN A 66 -25.35 -18.28 24.60
C GLN A 66 -23.93 -17.85 24.21
N GLU A 67 -23.33 -18.64 23.31
CA GLU A 67 -22.08 -18.26 22.65
C GLU A 67 -22.41 -17.44 21.42
N VAL A 68 -21.90 -16.22 21.40
CA VAL A 68 -22.05 -15.35 20.24
C VAL A 68 -20.68 -15.11 19.63
N SER A 69 -20.54 -15.50 18.36
CA SER A 69 -19.26 -15.51 17.65
C SER A 69 -19.20 -14.37 16.64
N ALA A 70 -18.11 -13.64 16.65
CA ALA A 70 -17.76 -12.68 15.60
C ALA A 70 -16.84 -13.36 14.58
N GLU A 71 -17.20 -13.23 13.31
CA GLU A 71 -16.40 -13.62 12.15
C GLU A 71 -15.77 -12.37 11.52
N ILE A 72 -14.82 -12.58 10.59
CA ILE A 72 -14.12 -11.47 9.89
C ILE A 72 -15.12 -10.54 9.17
N VAL A 73 -16.19 -11.12 8.61
CA VAL A 73 -17.19 -10.40 7.81
C VAL A 73 -18.26 -9.74 8.68
N THR A 74 -18.42 -10.16 9.94
CA THR A 74 -19.46 -9.67 10.85
C THR A 74 -19.38 -8.15 11.02
N GLY A 75 -18.18 -7.60 11.22
CA GLY A 75 -17.99 -6.15 11.37
C GLY A 75 -18.44 -5.36 10.13
N SER A 76 -18.17 -5.88 8.92
CA SER A 76 -18.57 -5.23 7.67
C SER A 76 -20.09 -5.26 7.48
N ILE A 77 -20.73 -6.39 7.77
CA ILE A 77 -22.20 -6.55 7.69
C ILE A 77 -22.87 -5.64 8.71
N GLU A 78 -22.36 -5.59 9.93
CA GLU A 78 -22.98 -4.82 10.99
C GLU A 78 -22.89 -3.30 10.76
N LEU A 79 -21.78 -2.82 10.18
CA LEU A 79 -21.66 -1.43 9.74
C LEU A 79 -22.70 -1.06 8.67
N ASP A 80 -22.95 -1.96 7.72
CA ASP A 80 -23.95 -1.79 6.67
C ASP A 80 -25.37 -1.73 7.25
N LEU A 81 -25.70 -2.66 8.17
CA LEU A 81 -27.00 -2.67 8.86
C LEU A 81 -27.27 -1.40 9.68
N GLN A 82 -26.23 -0.69 10.11
CA GLN A 82 -26.34 0.56 10.86
C GLN A 82 -26.36 1.81 9.95
N GLY A 83 -26.39 1.63 8.63
CA GLY A 83 -26.46 2.72 7.65
C GLY A 83 -25.11 3.30 7.23
N PHE A 84 -24.01 2.69 7.66
CA PHE A 84 -22.64 3.10 7.33
C PHE A 84 -22.02 2.12 6.32
N TRP A 85 -22.75 1.89 5.23
CA TRP A 85 -22.37 0.97 4.16
C TRP A 85 -21.01 1.33 3.53
N GLU A 86 -20.61 2.62 3.55
CA GLU A 86 -19.31 3.06 3.03
C GLU A 86 -18.16 2.45 3.83
N LEU A 87 -18.29 2.42 5.16
CA LEU A 87 -17.30 1.81 6.05
C LEU A 87 -17.34 0.28 5.93
N GLY A 88 -18.54 -0.31 5.91
CA GLY A 88 -18.70 -1.76 5.72
C GLY A 88 -18.07 -2.25 4.42
N LEU A 89 -18.31 -1.53 3.31
CA LEU A 89 -17.73 -1.82 2.00
C LEU A 89 -16.22 -1.64 2.01
N LEU A 90 -15.70 -0.56 2.59
CA LEU A 90 -14.26 -0.31 2.69
C LEU A 90 -13.55 -1.42 3.47
N VAL A 91 -14.10 -1.84 4.61
CA VAL A 91 -13.56 -2.94 5.42
C VAL A 91 -13.61 -4.24 4.61
N ALA A 92 -14.76 -4.58 4.01
CA ALA A 92 -14.88 -5.77 3.18
C ALA A 92 -13.89 -5.79 1.99
N ILE A 93 -13.70 -4.65 1.30
CA ILE A 93 -12.76 -4.55 0.18
C ILE A 93 -11.33 -4.83 0.65
N THR A 94 -10.92 -4.28 1.78
CA THR A 94 -9.52 -4.31 2.24
C THR A 94 -9.15 -5.58 3.01
N THR A 95 -10.11 -6.21 3.70
CA THR A 95 -9.88 -7.41 4.53
C THR A 95 -10.28 -8.72 3.85
N LEU A 96 -11.23 -8.68 2.92
CA LEU A 96 -11.74 -9.87 2.22
C LEU A 96 -11.41 -9.85 0.73
N PHE A 97 -11.91 -8.87 -0.02
CA PHE A 97 -11.82 -8.92 -1.49
C PHE A 97 -10.39 -8.72 -2.00
N ALA A 98 -9.66 -7.69 -1.53
CA ALA A 98 -8.30 -7.41 -1.99
C ALA A 98 -7.32 -8.56 -1.67
N PRO A 99 -7.31 -9.17 -0.47
CA PRO A 99 -6.49 -10.35 -0.21
C PRO A 99 -6.86 -11.55 -1.07
N VAL A 100 -8.15 -11.85 -1.26
CA VAL A 100 -8.61 -12.97 -2.11
C VAL A 100 -8.16 -12.76 -3.55
N ILE A 101 -8.42 -11.58 -4.12
CA ILE A 101 -8.02 -11.25 -5.49
C ILE A 101 -6.50 -11.31 -5.63
N ARG A 102 -5.75 -10.83 -4.65
CA ARG A 102 -4.28 -10.91 -4.63
C ARG A 102 -3.78 -12.35 -4.58
N LEU A 103 -4.28 -13.18 -3.67
CA LEU A 103 -3.89 -14.59 -3.57
C LEU A 103 -4.27 -15.39 -4.83
N ALA A 104 -5.47 -15.15 -5.38
CA ALA A 104 -5.93 -15.79 -6.61
C ALA A 104 -5.08 -15.37 -7.82
N SER A 105 -4.81 -14.07 -7.98
CA SER A 105 -3.98 -13.56 -9.08
C SER A 105 -2.52 -14.00 -8.97
N SER A 106 -1.93 -14.00 -7.79
CA SER A 106 -0.57 -14.54 -7.58
C SER A 106 -0.50 -16.03 -7.92
N THR A 107 -1.47 -16.84 -7.46
CA THR A 107 -1.55 -18.26 -7.80
C THR A 107 -1.70 -18.48 -9.29
N TYR A 108 -2.60 -17.72 -9.92
CA TYR A 108 -2.83 -17.77 -11.36
C TYR A 108 -1.57 -17.45 -12.14
N VAL A 109 -0.86 -16.37 -11.81
CA VAL A 109 0.37 -15.96 -12.50
C VAL A 109 1.45 -17.02 -12.37
N LEU A 110 1.70 -17.51 -11.15
CA LEU A 110 2.74 -18.50 -10.86
C LEU A 110 2.44 -19.86 -11.51
N LEU A 111 1.17 -20.29 -11.53
CA LEU A 111 0.77 -21.53 -12.20
C LEU A 111 0.79 -21.39 -13.72
N ALA A 112 0.34 -20.26 -14.27
CA ALA A 112 0.35 -20.00 -15.70
C ALA A 112 1.78 -19.92 -16.26
N LEU A 113 2.76 -19.46 -15.47
CA LEU A 113 4.17 -19.51 -15.82
C LEU A 113 4.74 -20.94 -15.91
N ARG A 114 4.04 -21.95 -15.37
CA ARG A 114 4.41 -23.37 -15.54
C ARG A 114 3.83 -24.00 -16.81
N LEU A 115 2.79 -23.42 -17.40
CA LEU A 115 2.21 -23.92 -18.66
C LEU A 115 3.22 -23.76 -19.81
N PRO A 116 3.22 -24.67 -20.81
CA PRO A 116 4.08 -24.53 -21.99
C PRO A 116 3.84 -23.26 -22.80
N ARG A 117 2.60 -22.75 -22.80
CA ARG A 117 2.17 -21.53 -23.49
C ARG A 117 1.43 -20.62 -22.50
N PRO A 118 2.11 -19.64 -21.87
CA PRO A 118 1.44 -18.71 -20.98
C PRO A 118 0.49 -17.80 -21.78
N PRO A 119 -0.67 -17.42 -21.20
CA PRO A 119 -1.61 -16.54 -21.88
C PRO A 119 -1.10 -15.09 -21.95
N HIS A 120 -1.50 -14.35 -22.99
CA HIS A 120 -1.05 -12.97 -23.21
C HIS A 120 -1.49 -11.98 -22.12
N HIS A 121 -2.64 -12.20 -21.48
CA HIS A 121 -3.12 -11.33 -20.40
C HIS A 121 -2.38 -11.52 -19.07
N LEU A 122 -1.40 -12.43 -19.00
CA LEU A 122 -0.61 -12.70 -17.80
C LEU A 122 0.08 -11.44 -17.27
N ALA A 123 0.65 -10.63 -18.16
CA ALA A 123 1.29 -9.37 -17.79
C ALA A 123 0.30 -8.36 -17.21
N ALA A 124 -0.92 -8.28 -17.76
CA ALA A 124 -1.97 -7.42 -17.24
C ALA A 124 -2.45 -7.89 -15.85
N VAL A 125 -2.59 -9.21 -15.63
CA VAL A 125 -2.97 -9.77 -14.32
C VAL A 125 -1.89 -9.49 -13.28
N PHE A 126 -0.61 -9.65 -13.63
CA PHE A 126 0.47 -9.34 -12.71
C PHE A 126 0.58 -7.84 -12.39
N ARG A 127 0.27 -6.96 -13.36
CA ARG A 127 0.11 -5.51 -13.10
C ARG A 127 -0.96 -5.25 -12.05
N TRP A 128 -2.14 -5.85 -12.18
CA TRP A 128 -3.21 -5.72 -11.19
C TRP A 128 -2.79 -6.21 -9.81
N ASN A 129 -2.02 -7.29 -9.73
CA ASN A 129 -1.48 -7.80 -8.47
C ASN A 129 -0.57 -6.78 -7.77
N ILE A 130 0.31 -6.11 -8.52
CA ILE A 130 1.18 -5.04 -8.00
C ILE A 130 0.35 -3.85 -7.48
N LEU A 131 -0.69 -3.44 -8.22
CA LEU A 131 -1.56 -2.32 -7.84
C LEU A 131 -2.44 -2.64 -6.62
N LEU A 132 -2.88 -3.88 -6.47
CA LEU A 132 -3.71 -4.33 -5.33
C LEU A 132 -2.89 -4.60 -4.06
N ARG A 133 -1.56 -4.72 -4.18
CA ARG A 133 -0.67 -5.05 -3.05
C ARG A 133 -0.86 -4.12 -1.84
N PRO A 134 -0.92 -2.78 -1.98
CA PRO A 134 -1.11 -1.86 -0.85
C PRO A 134 -2.49 -1.99 -0.18
N TRP A 135 -3.50 -2.47 -0.91
CA TRP A 135 -4.89 -2.57 -0.46
C TRP A 135 -5.18 -3.84 0.36
N SER A 136 -4.30 -4.84 0.30
CA SER A 136 -4.39 -6.02 1.17
C SER A 136 -3.80 -5.66 2.54
N MET A 137 -4.69 -5.33 3.48
CA MET A 137 -4.33 -4.77 4.79
C MET A 137 -4.49 -5.78 5.93
N ILE A 138 -4.25 -7.08 5.66
CA ILE A 138 -4.42 -8.16 6.65
C ILE A 138 -3.61 -7.90 7.93
N GLU A 139 -2.35 -7.51 7.83
CA GLU A 139 -1.54 -7.22 9.04
C GLU A 139 -2.08 -6.05 9.86
N VAL A 140 -2.66 -5.04 9.20
CA VAL A 140 -3.24 -3.86 9.87
C VAL A 140 -4.53 -4.26 10.58
N TYR A 141 -5.34 -5.14 9.97
CA TYR A 141 -6.53 -5.70 10.59
C TYR A 141 -6.20 -6.53 11.83
N LEU A 142 -5.14 -7.37 11.79
CA LEU A 142 -4.72 -8.16 12.96
C LEU A 142 -4.31 -7.27 14.14
N ILE A 143 -3.67 -6.15 13.88
CA ILE A 143 -3.32 -5.17 14.93
C ILE A 143 -4.59 -4.50 15.47
N ALA A 144 -5.50 -4.10 14.59
CA ALA A 144 -6.77 -3.50 14.99
C ALA A 144 -7.61 -4.42 15.88
N VAL A 145 -7.59 -5.72 15.58
CA VAL A 145 -8.16 -6.76 16.44
C VAL A 145 -7.53 -6.75 17.83
N PHE A 146 -6.21 -6.69 17.93
CA PHE A 146 -5.52 -6.71 19.22
C PHE A 146 -5.90 -5.49 20.06
N VAL A 147 -6.00 -4.32 19.41
CA VAL A 147 -6.47 -3.08 20.04
C VAL A 147 -7.94 -3.19 20.48
N ALA A 148 -8.81 -3.76 19.63
CA ALA A 148 -10.20 -4.02 19.95
C ALA A 148 -10.36 -4.97 21.13
N TYR A 149 -9.59 -6.07 21.16
CA TYR A 149 -9.54 -7.03 22.26
C TYR A 149 -9.12 -6.34 23.57
N ALA A 150 -8.05 -5.56 23.55
CA ALA A 150 -7.57 -4.82 24.73
C ALA A 150 -8.62 -3.85 25.29
N LYS A 151 -9.49 -3.31 24.44
CA LYS A 151 -10.58 -2.41 24.85
C LYS A 151 -11.79 -3.15 25.42
N LEU A 152 -11.97 -4.43 25.08
CA LEU A 152 -13.14 -5.20 25.46
C LEU A 152 -12.91 -6.17 26.63
N ILE A 153 -11.65 -6.52 26.94
CA ILE A 153 -11.31 -7.49 27.99
C ILE A 153 -11.80 -7.05 29.38
N ASP A 154 -11.89 -5.75 29.64
CA ASP A 154 -12.39 -5.21 30.90
C ASP A 154 -13.93 -5.26 31.00
N LEU A 155 -14.62 -5.46 29.87
CA LEU A 155 -16.07 -5.45 29.76
C LEU A 155 -16.67 -6.86 29.71
N ALA A 156 -15.96 -7.83 29.13
CA ALA A 156 -16.47 -9.19 28.93
C ALA A 156 -15.34 -10.24 28.90
N GLN A 157 -15.69 -11.48 29.24
CA GLN A 157 -14.83 -12.64 28.99
C GLN A 157 -14.82 -12.93 27.49
N ILE A 158 -13.66 -12.74 26.87
CA ILE A 158 -13.47 -12.94 25.43
C ILE A 158 -12.57 -14.15 25.23
N GLU A 159 -13.10 -15.13 24.49
CA GLU A 159 -12.34 -16.29 24.06
C GLU A 159 -11.82 -16.07 22.63
N ILE A 160 -10.53 -16.36 22.45
CA ILE A 160 -9.86 -16.22 21.16
C ILE A 160 -10.10 -17.49 20.35
N GLY A 161 -10.76 -17.35 19.20
CA GLY A 161 -11.03 -18.46 18.30
C GLY A 161 -9.83 -18.88 17.44
N ILE A 162 -9.96 -20.02 16.76
CA ILE A 162 -8.94 -20.57 15.86
C ILE A 162 -8.60 -19.59 14.72
N ALA A 163 -9.58 -18.80 14.27
CA ALA A 163 -9.38 -17.86 13.17
C ALA A 163 -8.31 -16.80 13.50
N MET A 164 -8.10 -16.44 14.77
CA MET A 164 -7.02 -15.52 15.16
C MET A 164 -5.64 -16.07 14.80
N PHE A 165 -5.39 -17.33 15.16
CA PHE A 165 -4.12 -18.01 14.85
C PHE A 165 -3.98 -18.27 13.36
N ALA A 166 -5.07 -18.67 12.68
CA ALA A 166 -5.08 -18.82 11.24
C ALA A 166 -4.76 -17.49 10.53
N PHE A 167 -5.32 -16.38 10.99
CA PHE A 167 -5.09 -15.05 10.41
C PHE A 167 -3.66 -14.54 10.68
N ALA A 168 -3.09 -14.80 11.86
CA ALA A 168 -1.67 -14.57 12.12
C ALA A 168 -0.78 -15.40 11.19
N ALA A 169 -1.14 -16.66 10.92
CA ALA A 169 -0.45 -17.49 9.94
C ALA A 169 -0.61 -16.95 8.50
N VAL A 170 -1.76 -16.38 8.12
CA VAL A 170 -1.94 -15.67 6.84
C VAL A 170 -0.97 -14.49 6.73
N MET A 171 -0.88 -13.65 7.78
CA MET A 171 0.06 -12.51 7.79
C MET A 171 1.50 -12.98 7.54
N VAL A 172 1.95 -14.01 8.25
CA VAL A 172 3.30 -14.54 8.11
C VAL A 172 3.52 -15.14 6.72
N THR A 173 2.60 -15.96 6.24
CA THR A 173 2.72 -16.64 4.93
C THR A 173 2.61 -15.67 3.76
N MET A 174 1.76 -14.63 3.83
CA MET A 174 1.70 -13.57 2.83
C MET A 174 2.96 -12.70 2.85
N SER A 175 3.49 -12.35 4.03
CA SER A 175 4.76 -11.63 4.15
C SER A 175 5.91 -12.45 3.56
N ALA A 176 5.95 -13.75 3.84
CA ALA A 176 6.92 -14.67 3.28
C ALA A 176 6.76 -14.83 1.76
N ALA A 177 5.52 -14.88 1.25
CA ALA A 177 5.23 -14.90 -0.17
C ALA A 177 5.74 -13.63 -0.86
N ASP A 178 5.50 -12.45 -0.30
CA ASP A 178 6.02 -11.18 -0.84
C ASP A 178 7.54 -11.10 -0.81
N MET A 179 8.17 -11.61 0.24
CA MET A 179 9.62 -11.67 0.33
C MET A 179 10.24 -12.69 -0.63
N ALA A 180 9.49 -13.73 -1.01
CA ALA A 180 9.91 -14.76 -1.96
C ALA A 180 9.62 -14.39 -3.42
N LEU A 181 8.53 -13.66 -3.66
CA LEU A 181 8.08 -13.20 -4.96
C LEU A 181 8.91 -11.98 -5.39
N GLU A 182 9.95 -12.22 -6.18
CA GLU A 182 10.76 -11.16 -6.77
C GLU A 182 10.09 -10.67 -8.07
N PRO A 183 9.57 -9.42 -8.11
CA PRO A 183 8.81 -8.94 -9.26
C PRO A 183 9.62 -9.03 -10.56
N ASP A 184 10.91 -8.67 -10.50
CA ASP A 184 11.83 -8.71 -11.64
C ASP A 184 12.01 -10.12 -12.20
N ALA A 185 11.99 -11.15 -11.34
CA ALA A 185 12.12 -12.54 -11.77
C ALA A 185 10.86 -13.04 -12.49
N VAL A 186 9.67 -12.67 -12.00
CA VAL A 186 8.38 -12.97 -12.64
C VAL A 186 8.30 -12.30 -14.00
N TRP A 187 8.63 -11.02 -14.02
CA TRP A 187 8.71 -10.21 -15.21
C TRP A 187 9.70 -10.81 -16.23
N ALA A 188 10.93 -11.12 -15.84
CA ALA A 188 11.91 -11.76 -16.74
C ALA A 188 11.45 -13.15 -17.23
N ALA A 189 10.65 -13.88 -16.45
CA ALA A 189 10.03 -15.14 -16.89
C ALA A 189 8.92 -14.90 -17.94
N ILE A 190 8.12 -13.85 -17.80
CA ILE A 190 7.14 -13.41 -18.80
C ILE A 190 7.87 -13.02 -20.10
N ASP A 191 8.90 -12.17 -20.02
CA ASP A 191 9.65 -11.68 -21.19
C ASP A 191 10.33 -12.81 -21.94
N ARG A 192 11.02 -13.73 -21.26
CA ARG A 192 11.70 -14.87 -21.90
C ARG A 192 10.77 -15.70 -22.78
N ARG A 193 9.47 -15.72 -22.47
CA ARG A 193 8.47 -16.50 -23.19
C ARG A 193 7.68 -15.69 -24.20
N GLU A 194 7.49 -14.39 -23.97
CA GLU A 194 6.80 -13.47 -24.88
C GLU A 194 7.74 -12.91 -25.99
N HIS A 195 9.02 -12.68 -25.68
CA HIS A 195 10.05 -12.21 -26.62
C HIS A 195 10.46 -13.26 -27.66
N ALA A 196 9.97 -14.50 -27.58
CA ALA A 196 9.99 -15.41 -28.73
C ALA A 196 9.21 -14.84 -29.93
N HIS A 197 8.35 -13.82 -29.72
CA HIS A 197 7.44 -13.32 -30.76
C HIS A 197 7.51 -11.82 -31.08
N ARG A 198 8.15 -10.93 -30.29
CA ARG A 198 8.29 -9.51 -30.63
C ARG A 198 9.37 -8.82 -29.79
N THR A 199 10.48 -8.43 -30.43
CA THR A 199 11.34 -7.33 -29.93
C THR A 199 11.47 -6.33 -31.07
N LEU A 200 10.88 -5.15 -30.90
CA LEU A 200 11.31 -3.97 -31.63
C LEU A 200 12.66 -3.57 -31.02
N PRO A 201 13.72 -3.41 -31.81
CA PRO A 201 14.99 -2.94 -31.29
C PRO A 201 14.77 -1.52 -30.73
N VAL A 202 14.91 -1.36 -29.41
CA VAL A 202 14.94 -0.05 -28.78
C VAL A 202 16.26 0.60 -29.18
N ASP A 203 16.21 1.76 -29.83
CA ASP A 203 17.42 2.52 -30.07
C ASP A 203 17.85 3.14 -28.75
N VAL A 204 18.98 2.68 -28.21
CA VAL A 204 19.54 3.15 -26.94
C VAL A 204 19.92 4.64 -27.01
N ASN A 205 20.09 5.18 -28.22
CA ASN A 205 20.36 6.59 -28.46
C ASN A 205 19.09 7.42 -28.69
N SER A 206 17.89 6.82 -28.65
CA SER A 206 16.65 7.58 -28.79
C SER A 206 16.50 8.57 -27.63
N ALA A 207 16.17 9.82 -27.97
CA ALA A 207 16.00 10.90 -26.99
C ALA A 207 14.80 10.66 -26.04
N HIS A 208 13.92 9.71 -26.36
CA HIS A 208 12.61 9.50 -25.74
C HIS A 208 12.47 8.19 -24.96
N LEU A 209 13.58 7.66 -24.42
CA LEU A 209 13.53 6.50 -23.53
C LEU A 209 12.86 6.86 -22.20
N VAL A 210 11.88 6.05 -21.81
CA VAL A 210 11.13 6.11 -20.55
C VAL A 210 11.09 4.73 -19.90
N GLY A 211 11.35 4.66 -18.61
CA GLY A 211 11.18 3.44 -17.81
C GLY A 211 9.74 3.33 -17.30
N CYS A 212 9.10 2.19 -17.53
CA CYS A 212 7.79 1.90 -16.98
C CYS A 212 7.83 1.79 -15.44
N GLU A 213 6.99 2.56 -14.74
CA GLU A 213 6.91 2.53 -13.26
C GLU A 213 6.36 1.21 -12.70
N CYS A 214 5.58 0.46 -13.51
CA CYS A 214 4.98 -0.79 -13.07
C CYS A 214 5.92 -2.00 -13.22
N CYS A 215 6.60 -2.13 -14.37
CA CYS A 215 7.36 -3.33 -14.70
C CYS A 215 8.85 -3.09 -14.95
N GLY A 216 9.32 -1.84 -14.85
CA GLY A 216 10.72 -1.47 -15.05
C GLY A 216 11.22 -1.55 -16.50
N LEU A 217 10.40 -1.97 -17.46
CA LEU A 217 10.80 -2.05 -18.87
C LEU A 217 11.09 -0.63 -19.40
N VAL A 218 12.27 -0.45 -19.98
CA VAL A 218 12.61 0.77 -20.73
C VAL A 218 12.03 0.65 -22.14
N SER A 219 11.26 1.65 -22.55
CA SER A 219 10.61 1.70 -23.86
C SER A 219 10.66 3.12 -24.41
N GLU A 220 10.58 3.23 -25.74
CA GLU A 220 10.46 4.53 -26.39
C GLU A 220 9.04 5.07 -26.20
N ALA A 221 8.93 6.24 -25.59
CA ALA A 221 7.67 6.99 -25.49
C ALA A 221 7.63 8.00 -26.64
N ALA A 222 7.26 7.52 -27.83
CA ALA A 222 7.18 8.38 -29.03
C ALA A 222 6.05 9.43 -28.95
N ASP A 223 5.03 9.22 -28.09
CA ASP A 223 3.84 10.07 -27.97
C ASP A 223 3.32 10.15 -26.53
N HIS A 224 2.42 11.12 -26.28
CA HIS A 224 1.78 11.38 -24.97
C HIS A 224 0.89 10.22 -24.46
N ASP A 225 0.48 9.29 -25.34
CA ASP A 225 -0.34 8.11 -25.01
C ASP A 225 0.42 6.78 -25.21
N ALA A 226 1.76 6.81 -25.14
CA ALA A 226 2.55 5.59 -25.25
C ALA A 226 2.18 4.61 -24.11
N HIS A 227 1.94 3.35 -24.44
CA HIS A 227 1.67 2.28 -23.46
C HIS A 227 2.83 1.29 -23.43
N CYS A 228 3.14 0.78 -22.24
CA CYS A 228 4.19 -0.21 -22.05
C CYS A 228 3.84 -1.47 -22.85
N PRO A 229 4.69 -1.93 -23.78
CA PRO A 229 4.39 -3.09 -24.62
C PRO A 229 4.31 -4.40 -23.83
N ARG A 230 4.81 -4.40 -22.59
CA ARG A 230 4.81 -5.56 -21.68
C ARG A 230 3.59 -5.58 -20.77
N CYS A 231 3.38 -4.53 -19.96
CA CYS A 231 2.32 -4.54 -18.94
C CYS A 231 1.08 -3.72 -19.31
N GLY A 232 1.12 -2.96 -20.41
CA GLY A 232 0.04 -2.06 -20.83
C GLY A 232 -0.18 -0.86 -19.89
N ALA A 233 0.76 -0.55 -19.00
CA ALA A 233 0.70 0.70 -18.21
C ALA A 233 1.03 1.91 -19.11
N PRO A 234 0.37 3.06 -18.91
CA PRO A 234 0.74 4.29 -19.61
C PRO A 234 2.19 4.67 -19.27
N LEU A 235 2.95 5.04 -20.29
CA LEU A 235 4.34 5.47 -20.17
C LEU A 235 4.37 7.00 -20.07
N HIS A 236 4.96 7.49 -19.00
CA HIS A 236 5.18 8.92 -18.82
C HIS A 236 6.53 9.16 -18.15
N HIS A 237 7.24 10.21 -18.57
CA HIS A 237 8.53 10.55 -17.97
C HIS A 237 8.38 10.95 -16.49
N ARG A 238 7.31 11.70 -16.18
CA ARG A 238 6.87 12.05 -14.82
C ARG A 238 5.36 11.88 -14.74
N LYS A 239 4.85 11.65 -13.53
CA LYS A 239 3.40 11.55 -13.32
C LYS A 239 2.72 12.86 -13.76
N PRO A 240 1.72 12.82 -14.66
CA PRO A 240 1.06 14.02 -15.16
C PRO A 240 0.37 14.77 -14.02
N ASP A 241 0.58 16.09 -14.00
CA ASP A 241 0.04 17.03 -13.01
C ASP A 241 0.26 16.60 -11.54
N SER A 242 1.35 15.88 -11.26
CA SER A 242 1.61 15.29 -9.94
C SER A 242 1.48 16.31 -8.80
N LEU A 243 2.09 17.51 -8.95
CA LEU A 243 2.04 18.54 -7.91
C LEU A 243 0.63 19.10 -7.70
N ALA A 244 -0.09 19.39 -8.78
CA ALA A 244 -1.44 19.95 -8.71
C ALA A 244 -2.44 18.93 -8.11
N ARG A 245 -2.38 17.67 -8.56
CA ARG A 245 -3.20 16.57 -8.03
C ARG A 245 -2.92 16.32 -6.56
N THR A 246 -1.64 16.30 -6.17
CA THR A 246 -1.26 16.10 -4.76
C THR A 246 -1.75 17.26 -3.89
N TRP A 247 -1.63 18.52 -4.33
CA TRP A 247 -2.19 19.67 -3.62
C TRP A 247 -3.71 19.57 -3.45
N ALA A 248 -4.44 19.23 -4.53
CA ALA A 248 -5.89 19.08 -4.47
C ALA A 248 -6.32 18.01 -3.45
N LEU A 249 -5.64 16.86 -3.45
CA LEU A 249 -5.92 15.78 -2.49
C LEU A 249 -5.53 16.14 -1.05
N VAL A 250 -4.41 16.83 -0.84
CA VAL A 250 -4.00 17.32 0.48
C VAL A 250 -5.02 18.32 1.04
N ILE A 251 -5.49 19.26 0.22
CA ILE A 251 -6.53 20.23 0.62
C ILE A 251 -7.84 19.50 0.95
N ALA A 252 -8.26 18.55 0.11
CA ALA A 252 -9.45 17.74 0.39
C ALA A 252 -9.33 16.96 1.71
N ALA A 253 -8.16 16.37 1.98
CA ALA A 253 -7.91 15.67 3.24
C ALA A 253 -7.92 16.61 4.46
N ILE A 254 -7.40 17.84 4.34
CA ILE A 254 -7.49 18.84 5.42
C ILE A 254 -8.95 19.20 5.71
N ILE A 255 -9.77 19.38 4.67
CA ILE A 255 -11.20 19.67 4.81
C ILE A 255 -11.91 18.51 5.52
N LEU A 256 -11.63 17.25 5.15
CA LEU A 256 -12.20 16.06 5.79
C LEU A 256 -11.67 15.82 7.22
N TYR A 257 -10.48 16.32 7.54
CA TYR A 257 -9.89 16.15 8.87
C TYR A 257 -10.64 16.93 9.96
N ILE A 258 -11.27 18.06 9.61
CA ILE A 258 -12.08 18.85 10.54
C ILE A 258 -13.30 18.04 11.04
N PRO A 259 -14.24 17.57 10.19
CA PRO A 259 -15.37 16.79 10.65
C PRO A 259 -14.95 15.45 11.29
N ALA A 260 -13.83 14.85 10.86
CA ALA A 260 -13.31 13.63 11.48
C ALA A 260 -12.97 13.78 12.98
N ASN A 261 -12.53 14.96 13.41
CA ASN A 261 -12.17 15.22 14.81
C ASN A 261 -13.28 15.93 15.60
N VAL A 262 -14.18 16.65 14.92
CA VAL A 262 -15.29 17.39 15.55
C VAL A 262 -16.50 16.49 15.80
N TYR A 263 -16.86 15.62 14.85
CA TYR A 263 -18.01 14.74 15.01
C TYR A 263 -17.69 13.49 15.83
N PRO A 264 -18.70 12.91 16.50
CA PRO A 264 -18.53 11.62 17.19
C PRO A 264 -18.06 10.54 16.22
N VAL A 265 -17.05 9.79 16.64
CA VAL A 265 -16.54 8.64 15.87
C VAL A 265 -17.37 7.39 16.17
N MET A 266 -17.85 7.28 17.40
CA MET A 266 -18.75 6.22 17.86
C MET A 266 -19.66 6.80 18.96
N THR A 267 -20.84 6.21 19.11
CA THR A 267 -21.77 6.47 20.21
C THR A 267 -22.05 5.17 20.90
N VAL A 268 -21.74 5.11 22.20
CA VAL A 268 -22.11 3.97 23.03
C VAL A 268 -23.53 4.21 23.55
N VAL A 269 -24.44 3.28 23.28
CA VAL A 269 -25.81 3.32 23.77
C VAL A 269 -25.98 2.24 24.83
N SER A 270 -26.31 2.65 26.05
CA SER A 270 -26.57 1.75 27.18
C SER A 270 -27.80 2.22 27.96
N LEU A 271 -28.77 1.34 28.16
CA LEU A 271 -30.05 1.63 28.86
C LEU A 271 -30.75 2.91 28.36
N GLY A 272 -30.70 3.18 27.05
CA GLY A 272 -31.31 4.36 26.42
C GLY A 272 -30.48 5.65 26.52
N ASN A 273 -29.38 5.67 27.29
CA ASN A 273 -28.44 6.79 27.31
C ASN A 273 -27.46 6.67 26.13
N LYS A 274 -27.40 7.72 25.31
CA LYS A 274 -26.43 7.85 24.21
C LYS A 274 -25.23 8.66 24.67
N MET A 275 -24.05 8.05 24.67
CA MET A 275 -22.77 8.68 25.03
C MET A 275 -21.92 8.81 23.76
N PRO A 276 -22.00 9.94 23.03
CA PRO A 276 -21.19 10.16 21.85
C PRO A 276 -19.73 10.46 22.23
N ALA A 277 -18.80 9.74 21.64
CA ALA A 277 -17.37 9.93 21.85
C ALA A 277 -16.70 10.40 20.54
N THR A 278 -15.97 11.52 20.60
CA THR A 278 -15.01 11.89 19.54
C THR A 278 -13.71 11.11 19.72
N ILE A 279 -12.80 11.18 18.74
CA ILE A 279 -11.47 10.55 18.85
C ILE A 279 -10.74 11.04 20.11
N LEU A 280 -10.65 12.36 20.29
CA LEU A 280 -9.99 12.95 21.45
C LEU A 280 -10.78 12.71 22.74
N GLY A 281 -12.12 12.71 22.67
CA GLY A 281 -12.98 12.33 23.80
C GLY A 281 -12.67 10.92 24.30
N GLY A 282 -12.57 9.95 23.39
CA GLY A 282 -12.20 8.58 23.71
C GLY A 282 -10.80 8.47 24.32
N VAL A 283 -9.82 9.26 23.84
CA VAL A 283 -8.48 9.33 24.45
C VAL A 283 -8.56 9.83 25.91
N VAL A 284 -9.34 10.88 26.16
CA VAL A 284 -9.52 11.43 27.52
C VAL A 284 -10.20 10.42 28.46
N GLU A 285 -11.24 9.73 27.98
CA GLU A 285 -11.92 8.67 28.75
C GLU A 285 -10.95 7.53 29.12
N LEU A 286 -10.11 7.09 28.18
CA LEU A 286 -9.11 6.05 28.43
C LEU A 286 -8.06 6.49 29.47
N ILE A 287 -7.66 7.76 29.45
CA ILE A 287 -6.76 8.33 30.46
C ILE A 287 -7.42 8.33 31.84
N GLN A 288 -8.69 8.74 31.92
CA GLN A 288 -9.45 8.76 33.17
C GLN A 288 -9.67 7.35 33.73
N ALA A 289 -9.82 6.35 32.87
CA ALA A 289 -9.88 4.93 33.25
C ALA A 289 -8.52 4.34 33.65
N GLY A 290 -7.42 5.10 33.61
CA GLY A 290 -6.08 4.64 33.96
C GLY A 290 -5.38 3.82 32.86
N MET A 291 -6.00 3.67 31.68
CA MET A 291 -5.48 2.92 30.53
C MET A 291 -4.55 3.78 29.66
N TRP A 292 -3.52 4.37 30.28
CA TRP A 292 -2.57 5.27 29.60
C TRP A 292 -1.93 4.68 28.33
N PRO A 293 -1.51 3.39 28.28
CA PRO A 293 -0.92 2.82 27.06
C PRO A 293 -1.90 2.80 25.88
N LEU A 294 -3.17 2.49 26.13
CA LEU A 294 -4.20 2.44 25.10
C LEU A 294 -4.58 3.85 24.62
N ALA A 295 -4.68 4.81 25.54
CA ALA A 295 -4.91 6.21 25.21
C ALA A 295 -3.81 6.77 24.30
N LEU A 296 -2.55 6.48 24.62
CA LEU A 296 -1.40 6.89 23.82
C LEU A 296 -1.46 6.26 22.42
N LEU A 297 -1.77 4.96 22.33
CA LEU A 297 -1.90 4.26 21.07
C LEU A 297 -2.96 4.90 20.17
N VAL A 298 -4.16 5.13 20.69
CA VAL A 298 -5.27 5.76 19.93
C VAL A 298 -4.90 7.20 19.52
N PHE A 299 -4.32 7.99 20.43
CA PHE A 299 -3.91 9.36 20.11
C PHE A 299 -2.86 9.41 18.98
N PHE A 300 -1.85 8.55 19.04
CA PHE A 300 -0.82 8.52 18.02
C PHE A 300 -1.36 8.00 16.68
N ALA A 301 -2.16 6.94 16.70
CA ALA A 301 -2.74 6.34 15.49
C ALA A 301 -3.77 7.25 14.81
N SER A 302 -4.69 7.85 15.57
CA SER A 302 -5.83 8.59 15.03
C SER A 302 -5.57 10.08 14.81
N VAL A 303 -4.68 10.70 15.59
CA VAL A 303 -4.44 12.16 15.51
C VAL A 303 -3.06 12.42 14.93
N THR A 304 -2.02 11.87 15.57
CA THR A 304 -0.64 12.22 15.24
C THR A 304 -0.24 11.73 13.85
N VAL A 305 -0.57 10.48 13.49
CA VAL A 305 -0.21 9.89 12.20
C VAL A 305 -0.81 10.67 11.00
N PRO A 306 -2.12 10.96 10.94
CA PRO A 306 -2.69 11.76 9.86
C PRO A 306 -2.09 13.17 9.76
N VAL A 307 -1.87 13.83 10.90
CA VAL A 307 -1.26 15.18 10.94
C VAL A 307 0.16 15.15 10.40
N LEU A 308 0.99 14.19 10.85
CA LEU A 308 2.35 14.02 10.34
C LEU A 308 2.36 13.72 8.84
N LYS A 309 1.41 12.93 8.34
CA LYS A 309 1.26 12.62 6.91
C LYS A 309 0.93 13.87 6.09
N LEU A 310 -0.03 14.68 6.55
CA LEU A 310 -0.42 15.94 5.91
C LEU A 310 0.73 16.95 5.91
N LEU A 311 1.32 17.22 7.08
CA LEU A 311 2.46 18.13 7.20
C LEU A 311 3.66 17.67 6.37
N GLY A 312 3.92 16.37 6.36
CA GLY A 312 4.97 15.76 5.56
C GLY A 312 4.76 15.99 4.06
N LEU A 313 3.56 15.71 3.53
CA LEU A 313 3.24 15.94 2.12
C LEU A 313 3.30 17.42 1.75
N ILE A 314 2.79 18.32 2.60
CA ILE A 314 2.88 19.78 2.41
C ILE A 314 4.35 20.22 2.36
N ALA A 315 5.18 19.74 3.28
CA ALA A 315 6.60 20.07 3.32
C ALA A 315 7.33 19.59 2.05
N LEU A 316 7.01 18.38 1.55
CA LEU A 316 7.54 17.87 0.29
C LEU A 316 7.11 18.75 -0.90
N LEU A 317 5.83 19.11 -0.98
CA LEU A 317 5.29 19.98 -2.05
C LEU A 317 5.94 21.36 -2.07
N ILE A 318 5.99 22.04 -0.92
CA ILE A 318 6.63 23.35 -0.78
C ILE A 318 8.13 23.25 -1.11
N SER A 319 8.79 22.18 -0.66
CA SER A 319 10.20 21.98 -0.95
C SER A 319 10.48 21.78 -2.44
N THR A 320 9.60 21.07 -3.16
CA THR A 320 9.74 20.88 -4.62
C THR A 320 9.61 22.22 -5.32
N TYR A 321 8.62 23.03 -4.92
CA TYR A 321 8.42 24.36 -5.49
C TYR A 321 9.63 25.30 -5.25
N ARG A 322 10.27 25.21 -4.08
CA ARG A 322 11.44 26.05 -3.72
C ARG A 322 12.76 25.58 -4.36
N GLY A 323 12.80 24.43 -5.05
CA GLY A 323 13.99 23.95 -5.77
C GLY A 323 15.24 23.73 -4.92
N ARG A 324 15.10 23.53 -3.60
CA ARG A 324 16.27 23.53 -2.69
C ARG A 324 17.08 22.23 -2.82
N SER A 325 18.37 22.32 -3.13
CA SER A 325 19.26 21.15 -3.28
C SER A 325 19.71 20.49 -1.97
N HIS A 326 19.67 21.23 -0.86
CA HIS A 326 20.06 20.71 0.45
C HIS A 326 19.02 19.71 0.99
N GLY A 327 19.47 18.55 1.52
CA GLY A 327 18.61 17.60 2.23
C GLY A 327 17.71 16.70 1.37
N LEU A 328 17.99 16.54 0.08
CA LEU A 328 17.17 15.69 -0.83
C LEU A 328 17.08 14.23 -0.38
N ARG A 329 18.15 13.71 0.24
CA ARG A 329 18.17 12.35 0.80
C ARG A 329 17.18 12.21 1.97
N ASP A 330 17.15 13.19 2.87
CA ASP A 330 16.26 13.16 4.03
C ASP A 330 14.80 13.35 3.62
N ARG A 331 14.54 14.17 2.60
CA ARG A 331 13.19 14.28 2.03
C ARG A 331 12.73 13.01 1.31
N SER A 332 13.64 12.33 0.60
CA SER A 332 13.35 11.03 0.00
C SER A 332 13.06 9.97 1.08
N ARG A 333 13.76 10.02 2.22
CA ARG A 333 13.44 9.19 3.39
C ARG A 333 12.08 9.55 3.99
N LEU A 334 11.80 10.83 4.16
CA LEU A 334 10.50 11.32 4.64
C LEU A 334 9.35 10.82 3.76
N TYR A 335 9.48 10.92 2.43
CA TYR A 335 8.51 10.37 1.49
C TYR A 335 8.28 8.87 1.71
N ARG A 336 9.37 8.07 1.84
CA ARG A 336 9.25 6.63 2.12
C ARG A 336 8.57 6.35 3.46
N ILE A 337 8.84 7.15 4.49
CA ILE A 337 8.20 7.02 5.80
C ILE A 337 6.69 7.33 5.68
N ILE A 338 6.32 8.41 4.98
CA ILE A 338 4.93 8.80 4.73
C ILE A 338 4.17 7.68 3.99
N GLU A 339 4.79 7.11 2.96
CA GLU A 339 4.23 6.01 2.17
C GLU A 339 4.00 4.75 3.02
N VAL A 340 5.00 4.36 3.83
CA VAL A 340 4.90 3.20 4.73
C VAL A 340 3.85 3.41 5.79
N ILE A 341 3.81 4.58 6.45
CA ILE A 341 2.84 4.90 7.50
C ILE A 341 1.41 4.93 6.95
N GLY A 342 1.23 5.26 5.66
CA GLY A 342 -0.08 5.53 5.07
C GLY A 342 -1.13 4.44 5.30
N ARG A 343 -0.75 3.16 5.18
CA ARG A 343 -1.64 2.01 5.40
C ARG A 343 -1.94 1.70 6.87
N TRP A 344 -1.05 2.09 7.80
CA TRP A 344 -1.25 1.88 9.24
C TRP A 344 -2.32 2.80 9.81
N SER A 345 -2.60 3.92 9.14
CA SER A 345 -3.67 4.83 9.55
C SER A 345 -5.07 4.21 9.45
N MET A 346 -5.24 3.04 8.81
CA MET A 346 -6.51 2.31 8.73
C MET A 346 -6.85 1.49 9.99
N ILE A 347 -5.93 1.39 10.96
CA ILE A 347 -6.15 0.61 12.21
C ILE A 347 -7.46 0.99 12.88
N ASP A 348 -7.78 2.28 12.98
CA ASP A 348 -8.94 2.73 13.75
C ASP A 348 -10.26 2.40 13.05
N VAL A 349 -10.30 2.45 11.71
CA VAL A 349 -11.48 2.05 10.92
C VAL A 349 -11.77 0.57 11.12
N PHE A 350 -10.72 -0.27 11.10
CA PHE A 350 -10.86 -1.69 11.38
C PHE A 350 -11.29 -1.93 12.83
N MET A 351 -10.68 -1.24 13.80
CA MET A 351 -11.03 -1.36 15.21
C MET A 351 -12.52 -1.07 15.42
N ILE A 352 -13.05 0.02 14.84
CA ILE A 352 -14.48 0.37 14.93
C ILE A 352 -15.34 -0.75 14.35
N SER A 353 -14.99 -1.28 13.17
CA SER A 353 -15.75 -2.38 12.54
C SER A 353 -15.83 -3.63 13.43
N ILE A 354 -14.73 -3.96 14.12
CA ILE A 354 -14.66 -5.11 15.01
C ILE A 354 -15.48 -4.84 16.27
N LEU A 355 -15.33 -3.67 16.88
CA LEU A 355 -16.10 -3.28 18.07
C LEU A 355 -17.61 -3.31 17.81
N VAL A 356 -18.04 -2.75 16.67
CA VAL A 356 -19.43 -2.73 16.25
C VAL A 356 -19.96 -4.17 16.06
N GLY A 357 -19.18 -5.04 15.40
CA GLY A 357 -19.56 -6.44 15.20
C GLY A 357 -19.60 -7.26 16.50
N VAL A 358 -18.64 -7.08 17.40
CA VAL A 358 -18.46 -7.88 18.62
C VAL A 358 -19.41 -7.44 19.74
N VAL A 359 -19.61 -6.14 19.95
CA VAL A 359 -20.37 -5.64 21.11
C VAL A 359 -21.88 -5.85 20.94
N ARG A 360 -22.41 -5.75 19.73
CA ARG A 360 -23.85 -5.95 19.48
C ARG A 360 -24.30 -7.37 19.82
N LEU A 361 -23.42 -8.35 19.64
CA LEU A 361 -23.65 -9.75 19.93
C LEU A 361 -23.88 -10.00 21.43
N GLY A 362 -23.38 -9.13 22.31
CA GLY A 362 -23.47 -9.27 23.77
C GLY A 362 -24.68 -8.64 24.47
N ASN A 363 -25.58 -7.93 23.76
CA ASN A 363 -26.82 -7.31 24.30
C ASN A 363 -26.69 -6.35 25.52
N ILE A 364 -25.50 -6.01 26.03
CA ILE A 364 -25.33 -5.07 27.16
C ILE A 364 -25.32 -3.60 26.70
N ALA A 365 -24.69 -3.35 25.56
CA ALA A 365 -24.54 -2.03 24.96
C ALA A 365 -24.51 -2.17 23.43
N THR A 366 -24.90 -1.13 22.72
CA THR A 366 -24.70 -1.04 21.26
C THR A 366 -23.72 0.07 20.94
N ILE A 367 -22.79 -0.20 20.02
CA ILE A 367 -21.87 0.81 19.50
C ILE A 367 -22.39 1.21 18.13
N GLU A 368 -22.88 2.44 18.02
CA GLU A 368 -23.28 3.05 16.76
C GLU A 368 -22.07 3.84 16.21
N PRO A 369 -21.54 3.55 14.99
CA PRO A 369 -20.53 4.39 14.38
C PRO A 369 -21.12 5.78 14.10
N GLY A 370 -20.26 6.80 14.12
CA GLY A 370 -20.64 8.18 13.88
C GLY A 370 -20.04 8.75 12.59
N LEU A 371 -20.52 9.93 12.18
CA LEU A 371 -20.02 10.64 10.99
C LEU A 371 -18.52 10.96 11.05
N GLY A 372 -17.95 11.02 12.26
CA GLY A 372 -16.51 11.16 12.47
C GLY A 372 -15.72 9.99 11.88
N ALA A 373 -16.26 8.76 11.94
CA ALA A 373 -15.60 7.56 11.42
C ALA A 373 -15.52 7.57 9.88
N VAL A 374 -16.60 7.96 9.19
CA VAL A 374 -16.63 8.09 7.73
C VAL A 374 -15.66 9.17 7.26
N SER A 375 -15.70 10.33 7.92
CA SER A 375 -14.80 11.45 7.62
C SER A 375 -13.34 11.04 7.83
N PHE A 376 -13.05 10.33 8.92
CA PHE A 376 -11.72 9.82 9.23
C PHE A 376 -11.23 8.83 8.17
N ALA A 377 -12.05 7.84 7.80
CA ALA A 377 -11.72 6.91 6.71
C ALA A 377 -11.43 7.65 5.40
N GLY A 378 -12.21 8.70 5.09
CA GLY A 378 -11.98 9.59 3.96
C GLY A 378 -10.60 10.26 4.00
N VAL A 379 -10.18 10.83 5.14
CA VAL A 379 -8.83 11.40 5.30
C VAL A 379 -7.75 10.36 5.01
N VAL A 380 -7.90 9.15 5.54
CA VAL A 380 -6.90 8.09 5.37
C VAL A 380 -6.75 7.68 3.90
N ILE A 381 -7.87 7.45 3.21
CA ILE A 381 -7.88 7.08 1.79
C ILE A 381 -7.32 8.21 0.94
N VAL A 382 -7.83 9.44 1.11
CA VAL A 382 -7.41 10.60 0.30
C VAL A 382 -5.92 10.87 0.49
N THR A 383 -5.40 10.80 1.72
CA THR A 383 -3.96 10.98 1.96
C THR A 383 -3.11 9.83 1.42
N MET A 384 -3.64 8.60 1.33
CA MET A 384 -2.96 7.48 0.68
C MET A 384 -2.83 7.73 -0.82
N ILE A 385 -3.92 8.11 -1.48
CA ILE A 385 -3.94 8.48 -2.90
C ILE A 385 -3.05 9.71 -3.15
N ALA A 386 -3.03 10.69 -2.24
CA ALA A 386 -2.15 11.86 -2.35
C ALA A 386 -0.66 11.46 -2.38
N ALA A 387 -0.25 10.57 -1.48
CA ALA A 387 1.12 10.06 -1.45
C ALA A 387 1.47 9.30 -2.73
N GLU A 388 0.55 8.50 -3.28
CA GLU A 388 0.74 7.81 -4.56
C GLU A 388 0.78 8.76 -5.76
N CYS A 389 0.05 9.88 -5.72
CA CYS A 389 0.06 10.89 -6.80
C CYS A 389 1.36 11.70 -6.82
N PHE A 390 2.02 11.87 -5.67
CA PHE A 390 3.26 12.62 -5.56
C PHE A 390 4.42 11.85 -6.23
N ASP A 391 5.13 12.52 -7.13
CA ASP A 391 6.33 11.99 -7.78
C ASP A 391 7.59 12.54 -7.09
N PRO A 392 8.28 11.74 -6.25
CA PRO A 392 9.46 12.20 -5.53
C PRO A 392 10.62 12.57 -6.46
N ARG A 393 10.62 12.14 -7.74
CA ARG A 393 11.66 12.49 -8.72
C ARG A 393 11.63 13.98 -9.07
N LEU A 394 10.45 14.63 -9.03
CA LEU A 394 10.32 16.06 -9.28
C LEU A 394 11.13 16.90 -8.29
N MET A 395 11.35 16.40 -7.07
CA MET A 395 12.20 17.06 -6.08
C MET A 395 13.66 17.17 -6.53
N TRP A 396 14.15 16.13 -7.19
CA TRP A 396 15.52 16.05 -7.69
C TRP A 396 15.69 16.85 -8.98
N ASP A 397 14.66 16.87 -9.82
CA ASP A 397 14.61 17.71 -11.03
C ASP A 397 14.61 19.20 -10.66
N ALA A 398 13.75 19.62 -9.73
CA ALA A 398 13.66 21.01 -9.28
C ALA A 398 14.94 21.51 -8.59
N ALA A 399 15.74 20.61 -8.03
CA ALA A 399 17.04 20.91 -7.44
C ALA A 399 18.19 20.95 -8.46
N GLY A 400 17.92 20.70 -9.75
CA GLY A 400 18.93 20.67 -10.80
C GLY A 400 19.90 19.48 -10.72
N GLN A 401 19.61 18.47 -9.89
CA GLN A 401 20.50 17.32 -9.70
C GLN A 401 20.16 16.14 -10.62
N ASN A 402 19.49 16.40 -11.74
CA ASN A 402 19.21 15.41 -12.77
C ASN A 402 19.81 15.88 -14.11
N PRO A 403 21.06 15.49 -14.43
CA PRO A 403 21.77 15.96 -15.63
C PRO A 403 21.00 15.66 -16.92
N HIS A 404 20.30 14.53 -16.96
CA HIS A 404 19.50 14.11 -18.11
C HIS A 404 18.23 14.94 -18.32
N ALA A 405 17.70 15.60 -17.29
CA ALA A 405 16.57 16.51 -17.44
C ALA A 405 17.02 17.83 -18.10
N ALA A 406 18.16 18.37 -17.67
CA ALA A 406 18.74 19.61 -18.22
C ALA A 406 19.22 19.44 -19.67
N ALA A 407 19.81 18.29 -20.02
CA ALA A 407 20.24 18.00 -21.39
C ALA A 407 19.07 17.84 -22.38
N ARG A 408 17.89 17.38 -21.92
CA ARG A 408 16.71 17.19 -22.77
C ARG A 408 15.91 18.48 -23.00
N THR A 409 15.83 19.37 -22.01
CA THR A 409 15.25 20.72 -22.23
C THR A 409 16.06 21.50 -23.26
N ALA A 410 17.40 21.40 -23.22
CA ALA A 410 18.26 22.01 -24.23
C ALA A 410 18.06 21.40 -25.64
N HIS A 411 17.87 20.08 -25.73
CA HIS A 411 17.60 19.40 -27.00
C HIS A 411 16.18 19.66 -27.57
N ALA A 412 15.19 19.91 -26.71
CA ALA A 412 13.84 20.28 -27.13
C ALA A 412 13.77 21.72 -27.66
N GLU A 413 14.69 22.59 -27.22
CA GLU A 413 14.83 23.97 -27.71
C GLU A 413 15.69 24.09 -28.98
N ASP A 414 16.60 23.14 -29.26
CA ASP A 414 17.40 23.11 -30.49
C ASP A 414 17.56 21.67 -31.06
N PRO A 415 16.76 21.30 -32.09
CA PRO A 415 16.80 19.97 -32.70
C PRO A 415 18.10 19.66 -33.46
N ASN A 416 18.99 20.64 -33.65
CA ASN A 416 20.28 20.47 -34.36
C ASN A 416 21.50 20.35 -33.43
N THR A 417 21.31 20.31 -32.11
CA THR A 417 22.45 20.13 -31.19
C THR A 417 23.01 18.71 -31.34
N PRO A 418 24.29 18.51 -31.72
CA PRO A 418 24.86 17.16 -31.77
C PRO A 418 24.92 16.59 -30.36
N THR A 419 24.59 15.29 -30.24
CA THR A 419 24.72 14.51 -29.01
C THR A 419 26.09 14.79 -28.38
N LEU A 420 26.10 15.49 -27.26
CA LEU A 420 27.32 15.68 -26.48
C LEU A 420 27.79 14.27 -26.10
N ALA A 421 28.87 13.83 -26.74
CA ALA A 421 29.55 12.60 -26.40
C ALA A 421 29.78 12.62 -24.89
N LEU A 422 29.22 11.62 -24.21
CA LEU A 422 29.50 11.33 -22.81
C LEU A 422 30.98 10.96 -22.70
N ASN A 423 31.85 11.98 -22.71
CA ASN A 423 33.23 11.82 -22.34
C ASN A 423 33.25 11.51 -20.84
N GLY A 424 33.58 10.26 -20.54
CA GLY A 424 33.93 9.85 -19.19
C GLY A 424 35.05 10.75 -18.69
N HIS A 425 34.72 11.61 -17.72
CA HIS A 425 35.71 12.22 -16.87
C HIS A 425 35.62 11.57 -15.50
N ALA A 426 36.74 10.96 -15.15
CA ALA A 426 37.06 10.35 -13.88
C ALA A 426 36.70 11.28 -12.72
N TYR A 427 36.06 10.69 -11.71
CA TYR A 427 36.14 11.19 -10.35
C TYR A 427 37.39 10.54 -9.75
N ASP A 428 38.46 11.31 -9.63
CA ASP A 428 39.50 11.09 -8.61
C ASP A 428 38.99 11.55 -7.23
#